data_AF-A0A6N8VWG9-F1
#
_entry.id   AF-A0A6N8VWG9-F1
#
_cell.length_a   1.000
_cell.length_b   1.000
_cell.length_c   1.000
_cell.angle_alpha   90.00
_cell.angle_beta   90.00
_cell.angle_gamma   90.00
#
_symmetry.space_group_name_H-M   'P 1'
#
loop_
_entity.id
_entity.type
_entity.pdbx_description
1 polymer ?
#
loop_
_entity_poly.entity_id
_entity_poly.type
_entity_poly.pdbx_seq_one_letter_code
_entity_poly.pdbx_strand_id
1 'polypeptide(L)'
;MQVAERADSLLCEILDSPEVLMTPDLRRIARREARELKSAPAEEVLEVCNLLIEHGGSGRIRRAEHGPAYESRMVAFDLAWMHKPTFTLLNWQELERLGRTMDGWASVDHFARKLSGPAWQRGQITDARVRRWATSSDFWWRRAGLVSTIALNERHLGKGDAGRTLEICELFVDDRADLHVKALSWALRELAIRDPDAVIEYIIDREERLAPRILREVRNKIETGHKQAKPSEAMQRRMRERPASR
;
A
#
# COMPACT_ATOMS: atom_id res chain seq x y z
N MET A 1 4.54 16.73 -26.97
CA MET A 1 4.92 15.30 -26.92
C MET A 1 3.62 14.52 -26.83
N GLN A 2 3.36 13.61 -27.77
CA GLN A 2 2.15 12.80 -27.72
C GLN A 2 2.19 11.95 -26.43
N VAL A 3 1.05 11.77 -25.75
CA VAL A 3 0.95 11.03 -24.47
C VAL A 3 1.68 9.68 -24.51
N ALA A 4 1.54 8.95 -25.62
CA ALA A 4 2.22 7.68 -25.87
C ALA A 4 3.74 7.79 -25.87
N GLU A 5 4.30 8.75 -26.60
CA GLU A 5 5.75 8.99 -26.69
C GLU A 5 6.36 9.28 -25.30
N ARG A 6 5.63 10.02 -24.44
CA ARG A 6 6.06 10.26 -23.05
C ARG A 6 6.05 8.97 -22.23
N ALA A 7 4.98 8.18 -22.32
CA ALA A 7 4.88 6.92 -21.60
C ALA A 7 5.97 5.94 -22.03
N ASP A 8 6.24 5.83 -23.33
CA ASP A 8 7.28 4.97 -23.89
C ASP A 8 8.68 5.42 -23.43
N SER A 9 8.96 6.73 -23.45
CA SER A 9 10.22 7.27 -22.93
C SER A 9 10.42 6.94 -21.46
N LEU A 10 9.37 7.00 -20.64
CA LEU A 10 9.43 6.63 -19.23
C LEU A 10 9.65 5.14 -19.02
N LEU A 11 8.98 4.30 -19.82
CA LEU A 11 9.16 2.86 -19.77
C LEU A 11 10.58 2.47 -20.15
N CYS A 12 11.17 3.09 -21.18
CA CYS A 12 12.57 2.89 -21.52
C CYS A 12 13.49 3.29 -20.36
N GLU A 13 13.29 4.46 -19.74
CA GLU A 13 14.11 4.87 -18.59
C GLU A 13 14.02 3.88 -17.43
N ILE A 14 12.83 3.35 -17.15
CA ILE A 14 12.58 2.44 -16.01
C ILE A 14 13.07 1.02 -16.31
N LEU A 15 12.65 0.46 -17.44
CA LEU A 15 12.81 -0.95 -17.79
C LEU A 15 14.17 -1.25 -18.44
N ASP A 16 14.79 -0.26 -19.09
CA ASP A 16 16.10 -0.39 -19.73
C ASP A 16 17.23 0.23 -18.90
N SER A 17 16.94 0.74 -17.69
CA SER A 17 17.95 1.24 -16.76
C SER A 17 19.10 0.23 -16.60
N PRO A 18 20.38 0.63 -16.70
CA PRO A 18 21.51 -0.27 -16.48
C PRO A 18 21.63 -0.71 -15.02
N GLU A 19 21.12 0.09 -14.09
CA GLU A 19 21.11 -0.19 -12.65
C GLU A 19 19.73 -0.68 -12.17
N VAL A 20 19.73 -1.40 -11.04
CA VAL A 20 18.49 -1.76 -10.33
C VAL A 20 17.95 -0.51 -9.64
N LEU A 21 16.80 -0.03 -10.12
CA LEU A 21 16.14 1.12 -9.52
C LEU A 21 15.55 0.73 -8.15
N MET A 22 15.92 1.49 -7.14
CA MET A 22 15.36 1.38 -5.80
C MET A 22 14.13 2.29 -5.68
N THR A 23 13.32 2.09 -4.65
CA THR A 23 12.15 2.95 -4.39
C THR A 23 12.46 4.46 -4.39
N PRO A 24 13.59 4.96 -3.84
CA PRO A 24 13.97 6.37 -3.95
C PRO A 24 14.17 6.85 -5.40
N ASP A 25 14.65 6.00 -6.29
CA ASP A 25 14.90 6.31 -7.70
C ASP A 25 13.60 6.44 -8.47
N LEU A 26 12.69 5.47 -8.30
CA LEU A 26 11.35 5.49 -8.89
C LEU A 26 10.55 6.73 -8.43
N ARG A 27 10.64 7.08 -7.14
CA ARG A 27 10.05 8.31 -6.60
C ARG A 27 10.66 9.56 -7.20
N ARG A 28 11.96 9.56 -7.52
CA ARG A 28 12.66 10.68 -8.14
C ARG A 28 12.20 10.86 -9.59
N ILE A 29 12.04 9.77 -10.34
CA ILE A 29 11.44 9.75 -11.69
C ILE A 29 10.02 10.34 -11.63
N ALA A 30 9.13 9.77 -10.81
CA ALA A 30 7.74 10.25 -10.70
C ALA A 30 7.63 11.73 -10.31
N ARG A 31 8.50 12.21 -9.41
CA ARG A 31 8.56 13.64 -9.03
C ARG A 31 9.03 14.54 -10.15
N ARG A 32 9.99 14.09 -10.96
CA ARG A 32 10.44 14.85 -12.14
C ARG A 32 9.28 14.96 -13.12
N GLU A 33 8.64 13.85 -13.45
CA GLU A 33 7.49 13.83 -14.37
C GLU A 33 6.34 14.69 -13.87
N ALA A 34 5.97 14.61 -12.59
CA ALA A 34 4.91 15.44 -12.03
C ALA A 34 5.23 16.95 -12.08
N ARG A 35 6.51 17.34 -12.08
CA ARG A 35 6.93 18.74 -12.24
C ARG A 35 6.86 19.18 -13.69
N GLU A 36 7.30 18.34 -14.62
CA GLU A 36 7.23 18.62 -16.06
C GLU A 36 5.79 18.71 -16.56
N LEU A 37 4.93 17.83 -16.05
CA LEU A 37 3.51 17.74 -16.39
C LEU A 37 2.63 18.66 -15.53
N LYS A 38 3.19 19.57 -14.73
CA LYS A 38 2.45 20.40 -13.76
C LYS A 38 1.26 21.17 -14.37
N SER A 39 1.37 21.57 -15.64
CA SER A 39 0.35 22.33 -16.36
C SER A 39 -0.37 21.49 -17.43
N ALA A 40 -0.10 20.19 -17.52
CA ALA A 40 -0.74 19.32 -18.49
C ALA A 40 -2.20 19.03 -18.09
N PRO A 41 -3.10 18.78 -19.08
CA PRO A 41 -4.45 18.31 -18.80
C PRO A 41 -4.46 17.06 -17.92
N ALA A 42 -5.41 16.99 -16.99
CA ALA A 42 -5.48 15.93 -16.00
C ALA A 42 -5.68 14.55 -16.64
N GLU A 43 -6.44 14.51 -17.73
CA GLU A 43 -6.77 13.34 -18.55
C GLU A 43 -5.54 12.83 -19.30
N GLU A 44 -4.70 13.72 -19.81
CA GLU A 44 -3.46 13.33 -20.50
C GLU A 44 -2.48 12.67 -19.52
N VAL A 45 -2.31 13.25 -18.33
CA VAL A 45 -1.45 12.67 -17.29
C VAL A 45 -2.02 11.34 -16.77
N LEU A 46 -3.34 11.23 -16.64
CA LEU A 46 -4.00 9.96 -16.30
C LEU A 46 -3.73 8.89 -17.37
N GLU A 47 -3.77 9.27 -18.64
CA GLU A 47 -3.49 8.35 -19.73
C GLU A 47 -2.02 7.94 -19.78
N VAL A 48 -1.06 8.84 -19.47
CA VAL A 48 0.33 8.43 -19.22
C VAL A 48 0.40 7.35 -18.14
N CYS A 49 -0.28 7.55 -17.00
CA CYS A 49 -0.33 6.55 -15.94
C CYS A 49 -0.92 5.22 -16.44
N ASN A 50 -2.02 5.23 -17.20
CA ASN A 50 -2.61 4.01 -17.76
C ASN A 50 -1.64 3.28 -18.68
N LEU A 51 -0.95 3.98 -19.59
CA LEU A 51 0.03 3.38 -20.49
C LEU A 51 1.22 2.76 -19.75
N LEU A 52 1.68 3.37 -18.65
CA LEU A 52 2.71 2.76 -17.78
C LEU A 52 2.24 1.44 -17.14
N ILE A 53 0.94 1.32 -16.82
CA ILE A 53 0.33 0.08 -16.31
C ILE A 53 0.15 -0.97 -17.44
N GLU A 54 -0.23 -0.54 -18.64
CA GLU A 54 -0.48 -1.42 -19.81
C GLU A 54 0.81 -2.02 -20.33
N HIS A 55 1.79 -1.17 -20.60
CA HIS A 55 2.99 -1.54 -21.34
C HIS A 55 4.14 -1.92 -20.40
N GLY A 56 4.04 -1.62 -19.10
CA GLY A 56 5.04 -2.02 -18.10
C GLY A 56 5.14 -3.52 -17.85
N GLY A 57 4.09 -4.28 -18.22
CA GLY A 57 3.96 -5.73 -18.04
C GLY A 57 4.92 -6.61 -18.86
N SER A 58 5.75 -6.03 -19.73
CA SER A 58 6.69 -6.76 -20.60
C SER A 58 8.13 -6.78 -20.10
N GLY A 59 8.44 -6.10 -18.98
CA GLY A 59 9.79 -5.92 -18.47
C GLY A 59 10.33 -7.06 -17.61
N ARG A 60 11.64 -7.32 -17.72
CA ARG A 60 12.42 -8.29 -16.90
C ARG A 60 12.01 -8.20 -15.42
N ILE A 61 11.69 -9.33 -14.80
CA ILE A 61 11.49 -9.40 -13.33
C ILE A 61 12.82 -9.05 -12.66
N ARG A 62 13.00 -7.79 -12.26
CA ARG A 62 14.23 -7.34 -11.59
C ARG A 62 14.21 -7.60 -10.08
N ARG A 63 13.01 -7.73 -9.49
CA ARG A 63 12.78 -8.17 -8.10
C ARG A 63 11.66 -9.20 -8.02
N ALA A 64 12.04 -10.47 -7.92
CA ALA A 64 11.09 -11.58 -7.89
C ALA A 64 10.05 -11.46 -6.78
N GLU A 65 10.38 -10.80 -5.66
CA GLU A 65 9.50 -10.66 -4.51
C GLU A 65 8.39 -9.60 -4.65
N HIS A 66 8.47 -8.69 -5.63
CA HIS A 66 7.50 -7.59 -5.80
C HIS A 66 6.55 -7.78 -7.00
N GLY A 67 6.78 -8.81 -7.82
CA GLY A 67 6.02 -9.09 -9.04
C GLY A 67 6.58 -8.39 -10.29
N PRO A 68 6.20 -8.84 -11.51
CA PRO A 68 6.58 -8.15 -12.74
C PRO A 68 5.97 -6.73 -12.77
N ALA A 69 6.64 -5.79 -13.43
CA ALA A 69 6.17 -4.41 -13.63
C ALA A 69 5.99 -3.52 -12.38
N TYR A 70 6.45 -3.93 -11.20
CA TYR A 70 6.36 -3.11 -9.98
C TYR A 70 6.88 -1.68 -10.19
N GLU A 71 8.01 -1.53 -10.88
CA GLU A 71 8.67 -0.26 -11.10
C GLU A 71 7.81 0.73 -11.89
N SER A 72 7.18 0.31 -12.99
CA SER A 72 6.32 1.19 -13.79
C SER A 72 5.03 1.54 -13.04
N ARG A 73 4.45 0.57 -12.32
CA ARG A 73 3.26 0.81 -11.48
C ARG A 73 3.55 1.80 -10.36
N MET A 74 4.71 1.70 -9.71
CA MET A 74 5.13 2.67 -8.70
C MET A 74 5.16 4.09 -9.26
N VAL A 75 5.78 4.28 -10.43
CA VAL A 75 5.88 5.59 -11.07
C VAL A 75 4.49 6.09 -11.46
N ALA A 76 3.64 5.24 -12.04
CA ALA A 76 2.27 5.60 -12.40
C ALA A 76 1.45 6.05 -11.17
N PHE A 77 1.50 5.30 -10.07
CA PHE A 77 0.75 5.63 -8.86
C PHE A 77 1.28 6.89 -8.16
N ASP A 78 2.61 7.07 -8.09
CA ASP A 78 3.20 8.28 -7.53
C ASP A 78 2.93 9.51 -8.42
N LEU A 79 2.95 9.37 -9.75
CA LEU A 79 2.61 10.43 -10.69
C LEU A 79 1.15 10.88 -10.52
N ALA A 80 0.21 9.92 -10.51
CA ALA A 80 -1.20 10.21 -10.28
C ALA A 80 -1.45 10.85 -8.90
N TRP A 81 -0.73 10.42 -7.86
CA TRP A 81 -0.79 11.00 -6.52
C TRP A 81 -0.25 12.44 -6.46
N MET A 82 0.86 12.71 -7.15
CA MET A 82 1.54 14.01 -7.11
C MET A 82 0.88 15.05 -8.01
N HIS A 83 0.29 14.64 -9.13
CA HIS A 83 -0.46 15.53 -10.02
C HIS A 83 -1.89 15.72 -9.53
N LYS A 84 -2.10 16.75 -8.70
CA LYS A 84 -3.38 17.00 -8.02
C LYS A 84 -4.61 17.01 -8.95
N PRO A 85 -4.60 17.65 -10.15
CA PRO A 85 -5.73 17.60 -11.06
C PRO A 85 -6.08 16.17 -11.50
N THR A 86 -5.08 15.36 -11.84
CA THR A 86 -5.30 13.93 -12.18
C THR A 86 -5.84 13.16 -11.00
N PHE A 87 -5.33 13.39 -9.79
CA PHE A 87 -5.85 12.71 -8.61
C PHE A 87 -7.35 12.97 -8.40
N THR A 88 -7.81 14.20 -8.66
CA THR A 88 -9.24 14.54 -8.51
C THR A 88 -10.15 13.83 -9.50
N LEU A 89 -9.62 13.35 -10.63
CA LEU A 89 -10.37 12.54 -11.59
C LEU A 89 -10.55 11.08 -11.14
N LEU A 90 -9.80 10.61 -10.13
CA LEU A 90 -9.81 9.21 -9.72
C LEU A 90 -11.13 8.84 -9.03
N ASN A 91 -12.08 8.37 -9.83
CA ASN A 91 -13.27 7.66 -9.36
C ASN A 91 -12.97 6.16 -9.24
N TRP A 92 -13.97 5.35 -8.89
CA TRP A 92 -13.78 3.91 -8.71
C TRP A 92 -13.39 3.17 -10.00
N GLN A 93 -13.82 3.63 -11.18
CA GLN A 93 -13.48 3.02 -12.47
C GLN A 93 -12.02 3.28 -12.81
N GLU A 94 -11.54 4.51 -12.61
CA GLU A 94 -10.12 4.85 -12.84
C GLU A 94 -9.20 4.12 -11.86
N LEU A 95 -9.61 3.97 -10.60
CA LEU A 95 -8.88 3.17 -9.62
C LEU A 95 -8.84 1.69 -10.01
N GLU A 96 -9.95 1.12 -10.46
CA GLU A 96 -9.99 -0.26 -11.00
C GLU A 96 -9.12 -0.40 -12.25
N ARG A 97 -9.12 0.61 -13.13
CA ARG A 97 -8.28 0.66 -14.34
C ARG A 97 -6.80 0.66 -13.99
N LEU A 98 -6.36 1.50 -13.06
CA LEU A 98 -4.97 1.59 -12.59
C LEU A 98 -4.52 0.36 -11.80
N GLY A 99 -5.43 -0.27 -11.05
CA GLY A 99 -5.15 -1.44 -10.22
C GLY A 99 -5.24 -2.80 -10.94
N ARG A 100 -5.74 -2.85 -12.19
CA ARG A 100 -6.15 -4.11 -12.84
C ARG A 100 -5.06 -5.17 -13.01
N THR A 101 -3.78 -4.78 -13.08
CA THR A 101 -2.66 -5.71 -13.27
C THR A 101 -1.87 -5.96 -12.00
N MET A 102 -2.30 -5.49 -10.83
CA MET A 102 -1.57 -5.72 -9.59
C MET A 102 -1.41 -7.22 -9.30
N ASP A 103 -0.16 -7.65 -9.10
CA ASP A 103 0.20 -9.06 -9.00
C ASP A 103 1.17 -9.36 -7.84
N GLY A 104 1.41 -8.36 -6.98
CA GLY A 104 2.36 -8.43 -5.88
C GLY A 104 2.01 -7.48 -4.75
N TRP A 105 2.37 -7.87 -3.53
CA TRP A 105 2.06 -7.11 -2.29
C TRP A 105 2.57 -5.67 -2.35
N ALA A 106 3.70 -5.45 -3.02
CA ALA A 106 4.35 -4.15 -3.14
C ALA A 106 3.51 -3.18 -3.98
N SER A 107 3.05 -3.63 -5.15
CA SER A 107 2.17 -2.87 -6.04
C SER A 107 0.85 -2.56 -5.33
N VAL A 108 0.26 -3.56 -4.68
CA VAL A 108 -1.01 -3.42 -3.95
C VAL A 108 -0.90 -2.44 -2.79
N ASP A 109 0.14 -2.54 -1.98
CA ASP A 109 0.32 -1.66 -0.82
C ASP A 109 0.59 -0.22 -1.26
N HIS A 110 1.35 -0.03 -2.35
CA HIS A 110 1.61 1.31 -2.90
C HIS A 110 0.35 1.91 -3.53
N PHE A 111 -0.39 1.14 -4.33
CA PHE A 111 -1.71 1.52 -4.85
C PHE A 111 -2.65 1.95 -3.73
N ALA A 112 -2.78 1.12 -2.69
CA ALA A 112 -3.72 1.36 -1.62
C ALA A 112 -3.39 2.61 -0.80
N ARG A 113 -2.11 2.85 -0.52
CA ARG A 113 -1.66 4.01 0.25
C ARG A 113 -1.59 5.30 -0.54
N LYS A 114 -1.37 5.23 -1.86
CA LYS A 114 -1.28 6.41 -2.72
C LYS A 114 -2.61 6.78 -3.36
N LEU A 115 -3.41 5.80 -3.76
CA LEU A 115 -4.57 6.02 -4.60
C LEU A 115 -5.86 5.70 -3.86
N SER A 116 -6.19 4.42 -3.65
CA SER A 116 -7.53 4.05 -3.19
C SER A 116 -7.86 4.52 -1.77
N GLY A 117 -6.90 4.41 -0.84
CA GLY A 117 -7.09 4.89 0.53
C GLY A 117 -7.31 6.40 0.61
N PRO A 118 -6.45 7.25 0.02
CA PRO A 118 -6.69 8.69 -0.01
C PRO A 118 -7.92 9.11 -0.83
N ALA A 119 -8.26 8.40 -1.92
CA ALA A 119 -9.49 8.65 -2.66
C ALA A 119 -10.73 8.33 -1.80
N TRP A 120 -10.71 7.24 -1.04
CA TRP A 120 -11.75 6.89 -0.08
C TRP A 120 -11.89 7.94 1.02
N GLN A 121 -10.77 8.37 1.60
CA GLN A 121 -10.73 9.41 2.62
C GLN A 121 -11.36 10.73 2.12
N ARG A 122 -11.15 11.08 0.85
CA ARG A 122 -11.69 12.30 0.21
C ARG A 122 -13.13 12.14 -0.28
N GLY A 123 -13.74 10.97 -0.12
CA GLY A 123 -15.10 10.69 -0.59
C GLY A 123 -15.20 10.52 -2.11
N GLN A 124 -14.10 10.36 -2.83
CA GLN A 124 -14.10 10.07 -4.27
C GLN A 124 -14.65 8.67 -4.58
N ILE A 125 -14.57 7.76 -3.60
CA ILE A 125 -15.21 6.44 -3.63
C ILE A 125 -15.95 6.17 -2.33
N THR A 126 -16.99 5.35 -2.42
CA THR A 126 -17.88 4.98 -1.31
C THR A 126 -17.34 3.83 -0.47
N ASP A 127 -17.78 3.71 0.78
CA ASP A 127 -17.50 2.59 1.68
C ASP A 127 -17.90 1.25 1.05
N ALA A 128 -19.06 1.20 0.37
CA ALA A 128 -19.53 0.02 -0.36
C ALA A 128 -18.54 -0.45 -1.44
N ARG A 129 -17.79 0.46 -2.05
CA ARG A 129 -16.79 0.12 -3.08
C ARG A 129 -15.55 -0.52 -2.45
N VAL A 130 -15.05 0.07 -1.36
CA VAL A 130 -13.90 -0.49 -0.64
C VAL A 130 -14.25 -1.85 -0.02
N ARG A 131 -15.47 -1.98 0.53
CA ARG A 131 -16.01 -3.26 0.98
C ARG A 131 -16.05 -4.30 -0.14
N ARG A 132 -16.52 -3.92 -1.34
CA ARG A 132 -16.53 -4.82 -2.51
C ARG A 132 -15.12 -5.31 -2.87
N TRP A 133 -14.11 -4.45 -2.81
CA TRP A 133 -12.72 -4.88 -3.02
C TRP A 133 -12.27 -5.83 -1.90
N ALA A 134 -12.54 -5.49 -0.63
CA ALA A 134 -12.20 -6.30 0.54
C ALA A 134 -12.90 -7.67 0.61
N THR A 135 -13.96 -7.89 -0.17
CA THR A 135 -14.65 -9.19 -0.31
C THR A 135 -14.44 -9.82 -1.70
N SER A 136 -13.51 -9.29 -2.51
CA SER A 136 -13.23 -9.83 -3.84
C SER A 136 -12.69 -11.25 -3.76
N SER A 137 -13.00 -12.07 -4.77
CA SER A 137 -12.36 -13.37 -4.99
C SER A 137 -10.92 -13.22 -5.49
N ASP A 138 -10.57 -12.06 -6.04
CA ASP A 138 -9.19 -11.74 -6.42
C ASP A 138 -8.38 -11.38 -5.16
N PHE A 139 -7.27 -12.10 -4.98
CA PHE A 139 -6.41 -12.01 -3.81
C PHE A 139 -5.87 -10.58 -3.60
N TRP A 140 -5.47 -9.90 -4.68
CA TRP A 140 -4.83 -8.60 -4.62
C TRP A 140 -5.84 -7.48 -4.38
N TRP A 141 -7.01 -7.54 -4.99
CA TRP A 141 -8.13 -6.63 -4.68
C TRP A 141 -8.62 -6.80 -3.25
N ARG A 142 -8.68 -8.04 -2.76
CA ARG A 142 -9.01 -8.33 -1.37
C ARG A 142 -8.04 -7.63 -0.43
N ARG A 143 -6.73 -7.81 -0.65
CA ARG A 143 -5.69 -7.08 0.08
C ARG A 143 -5.80 -5.55 -0.10
N ALA A 144 -6.07 -5.05 -1.31
CA ALA A 144 -6.17 -3.61 -1.58
C ALA A 144 -7.27 -2.94 -0.75
N GLY A 145 -8.43 -3.60 -0.61
CA GLY A 145 -9.52 -3.14 0.27
C GLY A 145 -9.07 -2.98 1.72
N LEU A 146 -8.40 -4.00 2.27
CA LEU A 146 -7.85 -3.96 3.63
C LEU A 146 -6.78 -2.87 3.80
N VAL A 147 -5.81 -2.80 2.89
CA VAL A 147 -4.68 -1.85 3.00
C VAL A 147 -5.11 -0.41 2.73
N SER A 148 -6.26 -0.18 2.08
CA SER A 148 -6.81 1.18 1.93
C SER A 148 -7.12 1.85 3.28
N THR A 149 -7.38 1.05 4.33
CA THR A 149 -7.57 1.55 5.70
C THR A 149 -6.32 2.20 6.28
N ILE A 150 -5.11 1.83 5.80
CA ILE A 150 -3.85 2.40 6.28
C ILE A 150 -3.82 3.91 6.06
N ALA A 151 -4.28 4.39 4.90
CA ALA A 151 -4.30 5.81 4.59
C ALA A 151 -5.24 6.62 5.52
N LEU A 152 -6.26 5.98 6.11
CA LEU A 152 -7.15 6.64 7.07
C LEU A 152 -6.46 6.94 8.40
N ASN A 153 -5.51 6.09 8.80
CA ASN A 153 -4.92 6.10 10.14
C ASN A 153 -3.49 6.62 10.17
N GLU A 154 -2.72 6.39 9.10
CA GLU A 154 -1.30 6.73 9.03
C GLU A 154 -1.07 8.23 9.25
N ARG A 155 -0.09 8.58 10.09
CA ARG A 155 0.06 9.93 10.66
C ARG A 155 0.08 11.06 9.63
N HIS A 156 0.67 10.81 8.47
CA HIS A 156 0.87 11.81 7.42
C HIS A 156 -0.19 11.78 6.31
N LEU A 157 -1.16 10.86 6.37
CA LEU A 157 -2.22 10.71 5.38
C LEU A 157 -3.59 11.00 5.97
N GLY A 158 -3.89 10.40 7.13
CA GLY A 158 -5.22 10.48 7.73
C GLY A 158 -5.21 10.90 9.19
N LYS A 159 -6.41 11.14 9.73
CA LYS A 159 -6.62 11.59 11.12
C LYS A 159 -7.03 10.46 12.07
N GLY A 160 -7.27 9.25 11.54
CA GLY A 160 -7.92 8.14 12.23
C GLY A 160 -9.37 8.01 11.82
N ASP A 161 -9.82 6.77 11.60
CA ASP A 161 -11.22 6.41 11.36
C ASP A 161 -11.46 4.97 11.85
N ALA A 162 -11.78 4.84 13.13
CA ALA A 162 -11.95 3.54 13.77
C ALA A 162 -13.11 2.76 13.15
N GLY A 163 -14.24 3.41 12.90
CA GLY A 163 -15.44 2.78 12.34
C GLY A 163 -15.16 2.11 11.00
N ARG A 164 -14.68 2.86 10.01
CA ARG A 164 -14.37 2.31 8.68
C ARG A 164 -13.24 1.28 8.72
N THR A 165 -12.24 1.49 9.57
CA THR A 165 -11.10 0.57 9.66
C THR A 165 -11.53 -0.78 10.24
N LEU A 166 -12.24 -0.77 11.37
CA LEU A 166 -12.68 -1.99 12.03
C LEU A 166 -13.75 -2.74 11.21
N GLU A 167 -14.62 -2.02 10.51
CA GLU A 167 -15.57 -2.62 9.56
C GLU A 167 -14.85 -3.46 8.49
N ILE A 168 -13.79 -2.92 7.88
CA ILE A 168 -13.02 -3.66 6.88
C ILE A 168 -12.20 -4.78 7.53
N CYS A 169 -11.60 -4.54 8.71
CA CYS A 169 -10.86 -5.57 9.45
C CYS A 169 -11.72 -6.79 9.80
N GLU A 170 -13.01 -6.62 10.09
CA GLU A 170 -13.93 -7.71 10.45
C GLU A 170 -14.05 -8.75 9.31
N LEU A 171 -13.95 -8.30 8.05
CA LEU A 171 -13.98 -9.17 6.86
C LEU A 171 -12.77 -10.13 6.74
N PHE A 172 -11.76 -9.95 7.60
CA PHE A 172 -10.50 -10.70 7.58
C PHE A 172 -10.21 -11.44 8.88
N VAL A 173 -11.09 -11.41 9.88
CA VAL A 173 -10.86 -12.01 11.20
C VAL A 173 -10.49 -13.50 11.10
N ASP A 174 -11.18 -14.24 10.24
CA ASP A 174 -10.94 -15.67 10.02
C ASP A 174 -9.95 -15.95 8.87
N ASP A 175 -9.38 -14.92 8.22
CA ASP A 175 -8.42 -15.11 7.14
C ASP A 175 -7.09 -15.67 7.69
N ARG A 176 -6.48 -16.57 6.93
CA ARG A 176 -5.22 -17.27 7.28
C ARG A 176 -4.13 -17.12 6.22
N ALA A 177 -4.41 -16.44 5.11
CA ALA A 177 -3.38 -16.13 4.14
C ALA A 177 -2.35 -15.19 4.76
N ASP A 178 -1.06 -15.57 4.73
CA ASP A 178 0.00 -14.83 5.44
C ASP A 178 0.06 -13.34 5.07
N LEU A 179 -0.17 -13.00 3.79
CA LEU A 179 -0.19 -11.60 3.37
C LEU A 179 -1.41 -10.86 3.94
N HIS A 180 -2.61 -11.44 3.95
CA HIS A 180 -3.79 -10.80 4.54
C HIS A 180 -3.64 -10.66 6.06
N VAL A 181 -3.14 -11.68 6.75
CA VAL A 181 -2.83 -11.62 8.19
C VAL A 181 -1.84 -10.50 8.51
N LYS A 182 -0.79 -10.34 7.69
CA LYS A 182 0.17 -9.24 7.82
C LYS A 182 -0.48 -7.86 7.59
N ALA A 183 -1.37 -7.75 6.61
CA ALA A 183 -2.09 -6.52 6.33
C ALA A 183 -3.08 -6.16 7.45
N LEU A 184 -3.79 -7.15 8.01
CA LEU A 184 -4.72 -6.95 9.13
C LEU A 184 -3.98 -6.50 10.39
N SER A 185 -2.86 -7.16 10.73
CA SER A 185 -1.95 -6.69 11.79
C SER A 185 -1.50 -5.25 11.54
N TRP A 186 -1.21 -4.88 10.29
CA TRP A 186 -0.80 -3.52 9.97
C TRP A 186 -1.93 -2.50 10.16
N ALA A 187 -3.12 -2.77 9.65
CA ALA A 187 -4.29 -1.90 9.81
C ALA A 187 -4.59 -1.62 11.29
N LEU A 188 -4.66 -2.66 12.12
CA LEU A 188 -4.91 -2.53 13.55
C LEU A 188 -3.80 -1.76 14.27
N ARG A 189 -2.53 -1.96 13.90
CA ARG A 189 -1.41 -1.22 14.51
C ARG A 189 -1.36 0.26 14.12
N GLU A 190 -1.80 0.62 12.92
CA GLU A 190 -1.92 2.03 12.53
C GLU A 190 -3.10 2.68 13.26
N LEU A 191 -4.24 1.96 13.38
CA LEU A 191 -5.38 2.43 14.14
C LEU A 191 -5.05 2.59 15.64
N ALA A 192 -4.27 1.67 16.23
CA ALA A 192 -3.89 1.75 17.64
C ALA A 192 -3.09 3.00 18.01
N ILE A 193 -2.45 3.67 17.04
CA ILE A 193 -1.78 4.96 17.25
C ILE A 193 -2.81 6.09 17.41
N ARG A 194 -4.00 5.93 16.80
CA ARG A 194 -5.09 6.91 16.76
C ARG A 194 -6.11 6.68 17.87
N ASP A 195 -6.48 5.42 18.06
CA ASP A 195 -7.53 4.98 18.96
C ASP A 195 -7.16 3.60 19.54
N PRO A 196 -6.31 3.57 20.59
CA PRO A 196 -5.86 2.32 21.19
C PRO A 196 -7.02 1.56 21.86
N ASP A 197 -7.98 2.27 22.46
CA ASP A 197 -9.09 1.65 23.20
C ASP A 197 -10.00 0.86 22.26
N ALA A 198 -10.39 1.44 21.12
CA ALA A 198 -11.18 0.73 20.11
C ALA A 198 -10.47 -0.52 19.57
N VAL A 199 -9.14 -0.49 19.45
CA VAL A 199 -8.36 -1.66 19.01
C VAL A 199 -8.28 -2.71 20.12
N ILE A 200 -8.12 -2.31 21.38
CA ILE A 200 -8.09 -3.22 22.54
C ILE A 200 -9.42 -3.97 22.64
N GLU A 201 -10.54 -3.25 22.61
CA GLU A 201 -11.88 -3.85 22.62
C GLU A 201 -12.06 -4.83 21.45
N TYR A 202 -11.68 -4.39 20.23
CA TYR A 202 -11.77 -5.23 19.05
C TYR A 202 -10.96 -6.54 19.17
N ILE A 203 -9.71 -6.49 19.66
CA ILE A 203 -8.90 -7.72 19.74
C ILE A 203 -9.32 -8.66 20.87
N ILE A 204 -9.87 -8.14 21.98
CA ILE A 204 -10.38 -8.97 23.09
C ILE A 204 -11.57 -9.79 22.61
N ASP A 205 -12.53 -9.13 21.98
CA ASP A 205 -13.75 -9.78 21.48
C ASP A 205 -13.50 -10.83 20.39
N ARG A 206 -12.37 -10.73 19.67
CA ARG A 206 -12.01 -11.64 18.57
C ARG A 206 -10.75 -12.47 18.85
N GLU A 207 -10.30 -12.57 20.10
CA GLU A 207 -9.02 -13.19 20.44
C GLU A 207 -8.88 -14.62 19.88
N GLU A 208 -9.92 -15.43 20.01
CA GLU A 208 -9.92 -16.83 19.55
C GLU A 208 -9.94 -16.97 18.02
N ARG A 209 -10.47 -15.97 17.32
CA ARG A 209 -10.63 -16.00 15.86
C ARG A 209 -9.45 -15.39 15.12
N LEU A 210 -8.77 -14.41 15.71
CA LEU A 210 -7.63 -13.74 15.08
C LEU A 210 -6.40 -14.66 15.01
N ALA A 211 -5.62 -14.53 13.94
CA ALA A 211 -4.34 -15.22 13.86
C ALA A 211 -3.41 -14.77 15.02
N PRO A 212 -2.72 -15.70 15.73
CA PRO A 212 -1.91 -15.36 16.92
C PRO A 212 -0.84 -14.28 16.69
N ARG A 213 -0.34 -14.19 15.46
CA ARG A 213 0.60 -13.14 15.04
C ARG A 213 0.00 -11.74 15.20
N ILE A 214 -1.26 -11.55 14.86
CA ILE A 214 -1.95 -10.25 14.93
C ILE A 214 -1.98 -9.80 16.38
N LEU A 215 -2.47 -10.65 17.29
CA LEU A 215 -2.54 -10.37 18.72
C LEU A 215 -1.19 -9.95 19.27
N ARG A 216 -0.14 -10.73 19.00
CA ARG A 216 1.23 -10.42 19.45
C ARG A 216 1.73 -9.07 18.92
N GLU A 217 1.59 -8.82 17.62
CA GLU A 217 2.11 -7.61 17.00
C GLU A 217 1.33 -6.35 17.41
N VAL A 218 0.01 -6.46 17.61
CA VAL A 218 -0.86 -5.37 18.08
C VAL A 218 -0.63 -5.06 19.55
N ARG A 219 -0.60 -6.08 20.43
CA ARG A 219 -0.28 -5.90 21.87
C ARG A 219 1.08 -5.24 22.06
N ASN A 220 2.12 -5.74 21.38
CA ASN A 220 3.44 -5.11 21.41
C ASN A 220 3.40 -3.64 20.99
N LYS A 221 2.61 -3.31 19.95
CA LYS A 221 2.50 -1.94 19.44
C LYS A 221 1.86 -1.01 20.46
N ILE A 222 0.83 -1.47 21.16
CA ILE A 222 0.15 -0.72 22.22
C ILE A 222 1.08 -0.54 23.43
N GLU A 223 1.72 -1.61 23.90
CA GLU A 223 2.56 -1.60 25.11
C GLU A 223 3.87 -0.82 24.94
N THR A 224 4.51 -0.95 23.78
CA THR A 224 5.90 -0.47 23.58
C THR A 224 6.03 0.64 22.54
N GLY A 225 4.96 0.97 21.82
CA GLY A 225 5.00 1.83 20.65
C GLY A 225 5.65 1.20 19.41
N HIS A 226 6.17 -0.04 19.51
CA HIS A 226 6.88 -0.75 18.44
C HIS A 226 6.20 -2.06 18.05
N LYS A 227 6.34 -2.48 16.77
CA LYS A 227 5.77 -3.74 16.27
C LYS A 227 6.38 -4.98 16.97
N GLN A 228 7.66 -4.90 17.30
CA GLN A 228 8.38 -5.89 18.10
C GLN A 228 8.84 -5.17 19.37
N ALA A 229 8.60 -5.77 20.54
CA ALA A 229 9.26 -5.32 21.76
C ALA A 229 10.77 -5.37 21.52
N LYS A 230 11.49 -4.26 21.72
CA LYS A 230 12.97 -4.31 21.71
C LYS A 230 13.37 -5.29 22.82
N PRO A 231 14.25 -6.27 22.56
CA PRO A 231 14.84 -7.06 23.63
C PRO A 231 15.46 -6.10 24.64
N SER A 232 15.27 -6.34 25.95
CA SER A 232 15.87 -5.50 27.00
C SER A 232 17.38 -5.38 26.79
N GLU A 233 18.01 -4.28 27.25
CA GLU A 233 19.48 -4.11 27.11
C GLU A 233 20.26 -5.31 27.66
N ALA A 234 19.76 -5.92 28.73
CA ALA A 234 20.31 -7.17 29.29
C ALA A 234 20.24 -8.36 28.31
N MET A 235 19.12 -8.51 27.59
CA MET A 235 18.95 -9.54 26.56
C MET A 235 19.85 -9.27 25.34
N GLN A 236 19.94 -8.00 24.91
CA GLN A 236 20.82 -7.60 23.81
C GLN A 236 22.30 -7.83 24.15
N ARG A 237 22.68 -7.61 25.41
CA ARG A 237 24.03 -7.88 25.91
C ARG A 237 24.33 -9.39 25.89
N ARG A 238 23.42 -10.22 26.40
CA ARG A 238 23.54 -11.69 26.33
C ARG A 238 23.59 -12.25 24.91
N MET A 239 22.88 -11.64 23.95
CA MET A 239 22.92 -12.04 22.55
C MET A 239 24.25 -11.68 21.87
N ARG A 240 24.89 -10.57 22.27
CA ARG A 240 26.25 -10.19 21.82
C ARG A 240 27.34 -11.05 22.45
N GLU A 241 27.10 -11.52 23.67
CA GLU A 241 28.02 -12.34 24.45
C GLU A 241 27.90 -13.86 24.16
N ARG A 242 26.98 -14.29 23.28
CA ARG A 242 26.90 -15.70 22.86
C ARG A 242 28.16 -16.07 22.06
N PRO A 243 28.98 -17.03 22.52
CA PRO A 243 30.06 -17.55 21.69
C PRO A 243 29.45 -18.28 20.49
N ALA A 244 30.05 -18.09 19.30
CA ALA A 244 29.69 -18.84 18.11
C ALA A 244 29.84 -20.34 18.41
N SER A 245 28.72 -21.06 18.40
CA SER A 245 28.72 -22.52 18.51
C SER A 245 29.50 -23.10 17.34
N ARG A 246 30.55 -23.85 17.66
CA ARG A 246 31.30 -24.72 16.73
C ARG A 246 30.37 -25.74 16.07
#